data_AF-A0AA87J1D1-F1
#
_entry.id   AF-A0AA87J1D1-F1
#
_cell.length_a   1.000
_cell.length_b   1.000
_cell.length_c   1.000
_cell.angle_alpha   90.00
_cell.angle_beta   90.00
_cell.angle_gamma   90.00
#
_symmetry.space_group_name_H-M   'P 1'
#
loop_
_entity.id
_entity.type
_entity.pdbx_description
1 polymer ?
#
loop_
_entity_poly.entity_id
_entity_poly.type
_entity_poly.pdbx_seq_one_letter_code
_entity_poly.pdbx_strand_id
1 'polypeptide(L)'
;MAFLAYFGYCREGLGSYLLFIGILGTAVFLVLVPVCVCQALAFDFSPEGLIASDIGKERIPWSDIIGAKVQYFRRAEGVRLKIREDKARQLKTSWLAKINRPFYGDSEFFVSQVGTKLYAYQLVELINHRGVSNPTE
;
A
#
# COMPACT_ATOMS: atom_id res chain seq x y z
N MET A 1 -14.34 39.77 -45.67
CA MET A 1 -13.85 40.07 -44.29
C MET A 1 -14.57 39.27 -43.19
N ALA A 2 -15.84 38.88 -43.32
CA ALA A 2 -16.56 38.12 -42.28
C ALA A 2 -16.07 36.67 -42.05
N PHE A 3 -15.54 36.00 -43.09
CA PHE A 3 -15.10 34.60 -43.01
C PHE A 3 -13.81 34.40 -42.18
N LEU A 4 -12.89 35.38 -42.24
CA LEU A 4 -11.64 35.38 -41.46
C LEU A 4 -11.89 35.66 -39.96
N ALA A 5 -12.87 36.51 -39.65
CA ALA A 5 -13.27 36.79 -38.27
C ALA A 5 -13.97 35.59 -37.61
N TYR A 6 -14.78 34.83 -38.37
CA TYR A 6 -15.43 33.61 -37.89
C TYR A 6 -14.41 32.48 -37.64
N PHE A 7 -13.41 32.32 -38.52
CA PHE A 7 -12.33 31.35 -38.34
C PHE A 7 -11.43 31.71 -37.14
N GLY A 8 -11.16 33.00 -36.89
CA GLY A 8 -10.43 33.46 -35.70
C GLY A 8 -11.17 33.15 -34.39
N TYR A 9 -12.46 33.50 -34.33
CA TYR A 9 -13.30 33.25 -33.15
C TYR A 9 -13.48 31.76 -32.83
N CYS A 10 -13.69 30.92 -33.86
CA CYS A 10 -13.77 29.46 -33.68
C CYS A 10 -12.43 28.86 -33.23
N ARG A 11 -11.29 29.43 -33.65
CA ARG A 11 -9.96 28.93 -33.30
C ARG A 11 -9.54 29.33 -31.88
N GLU A 12 -9.96 30.51 -31.41
CA GLU A 12 -9.82 30.95 -30.02
C GLU A 12 -10.77 30.18 -29.07
N GLY A 13 -11.97 29.84 -29.53
CA GLY A 13 -12.92 28.97 -28.83
C GLY A 13 -12.43 27.51 -28.70
N LEU A 14 -11.80 26.97 -29.74
CA LEU A 14 -11.23 25.60 -29.70
C LEU A 14 -10.00 25.50 -28.80
N GLY A 15 -9.12 26.51 -28.83
CA GLY A 15 -7.91 26.54 -28.00
C GLY A 15 -8.22 26.64 -26.50
N SER A 16 -9.20 27.46 -26.13
CA SER A 16 -9.67 27.57 -24.74
C SER A 16 -10.35 26.28 -24.28
N TYR A 17 -11.20 25.66 -25.10
CA TYR A 17 -11.85 24.39 -24.78
C TYR A 17 -10.85 23.25 -24.52
N LEU A 18 -9.78 23.15 -25.32
CA LEU A 18 -8.72 22.16 -25.12
C LEU A 18 -7.94 22.40 -23.81
N LEU A 19 -7.68 23.65 -23.45
CA LEU A 19 -7.06 24.00 -22.17
C LEU A 19 -7.97 23.64 -20.98
N PHE A 20 -9.27 23.90 -21.08
CA PHE A 20 -10.24 23.52 -20.05
C PHE A 20 -10.31 22.00 -19.87
N ILE A 21 -10.38 21.21 -20.95
CA ILE A 21 -10.35 19.74 -20.87
C ILE A 21 -9.02 19.25 -20.27
N GLY A 22 -7.90 19.86 -20.65
CA GLY A 22 -6.59 19.50 -20.10
C GLY A 22 -6.52 19.74 -18.59
N ILE A 23 -6.96 20.90 -18.12
CA ILE A 23 -6.98 21.24 -16.68
C ILE A 23 -7.94 20.33 -15.92
N LEU A 24 -9.13 20.07 -16.47
CA LEU A 24 -10.12 19.20 -15.85
C LEU A 24 -9.62 17.75 -15.77
N GLY A 25 -9.00 17.24 -16.84
CA GLY A 25 -8.36 15.93 -16.86
C GLY A 25 -7.20 15.82 -15.87
N THR A 26 -6.38 16.87 -15.75
CA THR A 26 -5.28 16.91 -14.79
C THR A 26 -5.80 16.96 -13.35
N ALA A 27 -6.84 17.74 -13.08
CA ALA A 27 -7.48 17.80 -11.77
C ALA A 27 -8.14 16.46 -11.39
N VAL A 28 -8.85 15.85 -12.33
CA VAL A 28 -9.46 14.52 -12.16
C VAL A 28 -8.38 13.47 -11.92
N PHE A 29 -7.27 13.51 -12.65
CA PHE A 29 -6.13 12.61 -12.44
C PHE A 29 -5.50 12.82 -11.05
N LEU A 30 -5.29 14.07 -10.63
CA LEU A 30 -4.74 14.40 -9.31
C LEU A 30 -5.65 13.99 -8.15
N VAL A 31 -6.96 13.89 -8.37
CA VAL A 31 -7.93 13.43 -7.35
C VAL A 31 -8.13 11.91 -7.41
N LEU A 32 -8.25 11.30 -8.59
CA LEU A 32 -8.50 9.87 -8.74
C LEU A 32 -7.28 9.02 -8.40
N VAL A 33 -6.07 9.45 -8.76
CA VAL A 33 -4.85 8.68 -8.46
C VAL A 33 -4.67 8.45 -6.96
N PRO A 34 -4.74 9.46 -6.07
CA PRO A 34 -4.66 9.20 -4.64
C PRO A 34 -5.84 8.36 -4.13
N VAL A 35 -7.07 8.57 -4.63
CA VAL A 35 -8.24 7.77 -4.20
C VAL A 35 -8.11 6.29 -4.58
N CYS A 36 -7.64 5.98 -5.79
CA CYS A 36 -7.41 4.60 -6.25
C CYS A 36 -6.24 3.92 -5.53
N VAL A 37 -5.22 4.67 -5.11
CA VAL A 37 -4.10 4.15 -4.34
C VAL A 37 -4.48 3.92 -2.86
N CYS A 38 -5.47 4.65 -2.33
CA CYS A 38 -5.86 4.59 -0.92
C CYS A 38 -6.75 3.41 -0.49
N GLN A 39 -7.21 2.54 -1.41
CA GLN A 39 -8.17 1.47 -1.06
C GLN A 39 -7.59 0.04 -0.95
N ALA A 40 -6.27 -0.14 -1.07
CA ALA A 40 -5.68 -1.43 -0.75
C ALA A 40 -5.49 -1.53 0.77
N LEU A 41 -6.30 -2.37 1.44
CA LEU A 41 -6.09 -2.73 2.85
C LEU A 41 -4.65 -3.22 3.03
N ALA A 42 -3.90 -2.59 3.94
CA ALA A 42 -2.54 -3.01 4.25
C ALA A 42 -2.48 -4.42 4.86
N PHE A 43 -3.56 -4.86 5.51
CA PHE A 43 -3.69 -6.18 6.12
C PHE A 43 -5.01 -6.85 5.74
N ASP A 44 -4.93 -8.08 5.25
CA ASP A 44 -6.06 -8.99 5.09
C ASP A 44 -5.84 -10.27 5.91
N PHE A 45 -6.68 -10.45 6.92
CA PHE A 45 -6.63 -11.55 7.88
C PHE A 45 -7.58 -12.66 7.43
N SER A 46 -7.05 -13.85 7.11
CA SER A 46 -7.88 -15.05 6.94
C SER A 46 -7.46 -16.18 7.89
N PRO A 47 -8.27 -17.24 8.04
CA PRO A 47 -7.92 -18.41 8.84
C PRO A 47 -6.60 -19.07 8.41
N GLU A 48 -6.26 -18.99 7.12
CA GLU A 48 -5.11 -19.68 6.52
C GLU A 48 -3.81 -18.90 6.68
N GLY A 49 -3.90 -17.58 6.87
CA GLY A 49 -2.72 -16.72 6.96
C GLY A 49 -3.03 -15.24 6.82
N LEU A 50 -1.97 -14.46 6.73
CA LEU A 50 -1.98 -13.00 6.64
C LEU A 50 -1.52 -12.56 5.24
N ILE A 51 -2.30 -11.71 4.59
CA ILE A 51 -1.79 -10.92 3.46
C ILE A 51 -1.41 -9.55 4.00
N ALA A 52 -0.16 -9.16 3.76
CA ALA A 52 0.33 -7.82 4.07
C ALA A 52 0.72 -7.14 2.75
N SER A 53 -0.14 -6.24 2.27
CA SER A 53 -0.02 -5.64 0.93
C SER A 53 1.30 -4.89 0.72
N ASP A 54 1.88 -4.34 1.79
CA ASP A 54 3.19 -3.68 1.74
C ASP A 54 4.34 -4.67 1.53
N ILE A 55 4.19 -5.92 2.00
CA ILE A 55 5.17 -7.00 1.80
C ILE A 55 5.01 -7.61 0.42
N GLY A 56 3.77 -7.90 0.02
CA GLY A 56 3.47 -8.58 -1.23
C GLY A 56 1.99 -8.95 -1.32
N LYS A 57 1.59 -9.48 -2.48
CA LYS A 57 0.21 -9.96 -2.71
C LYS A 57 0.01 -11.43 -2.30
N GLU A 58 1.08 -12.09 -1.86
CA GLU A 58 1.06 -13.48 -1.45
C GLU A 58 0.60 -13.62 0.01
N ARG A 59 -0.18 -14.66 0.28
CA ARG A 59 -0.62 -14.99 1.63
C ARG A 59 0.52 -15.67 2.38
N ILE A 60 0.85 -15.13 3.56
CA ILE A 60 1.85 -15.68 4.47
C ILE A 60 1.12 -16.58 5.46
N PRO A 61 1.38 -17.90 5.48
CA PRO A 61 0.79 -18.81 6.44
C PRO A 61 1.12 -18.41 7.88
N TRP A 62 0.18 -18.61 8.81
CA TRP A 62 0.42 -18.31 10.24
C TRP A 62 1.63 -19.06 10.81
N SER A 63 1.89 -20.29 10.35
CA SER A 63 3.05 -21.11 10.74
C SER A 63 4.42 -20.51 10.40
N ASP A 64 4.43 -19.60 9.42
CA ASP A 64 5.63 -18.99 8.89
C ASP A 64 5.89 -17.62 9.56
N ILE A 65 4.91 -17.10 10.31
CA ILE A 65 5.02 -15.86 11.07
C ILE A 65 5.59 -16.19 12.45
N ILE A 66 6.81 -15.72 12.71
CA ILE A 66 7.50 -15.93 13.98
C ILE A 66 7.00 -14.95 15.04
N GLY A 67 6.58 -13.76 14.61
CA GLY A 67 5.97 -12.79 15.51
C GLY A 67 5.85 -11.40 14.90
N ALA A 68 5.15 -10.53 15.61
CA ALA A 68 4.95 -9.13 15.25
C ALA A 68 5.34 -8.21 16.42
N LYS A 69 5.86 -7.03 16.09
CA LYS A 69 6.15 -5.96 17.05
C LYS A 69 5.69 -4.62 16.50
N VAL A 70 5.28 -3.71 17.39
CA VAL A 70 5.04 -2.32 17.00
C VAL A 70 6.38 -1.67 16.68
N GLN A 71 6.45 -0.95 15.57
CA GLN A 71 7.64 -0.18 15.22
C GLN A 71 7.29 1.24 14.79
N TYR A 72 8.10 2.17 15.27
CA TYR A 72 7.99 3.59 14.99
C TYR A 72 9.05 3.98 13.96
N PHE A 73 8.63 4.54 12.82
CA PHE A 73 9.54 5.05 11.81
C PHE A 73 9.21 6.49 11.46
N ARG A 74 10.14 7.43 11.73
CA ARG A 74 10.06 8.86 11.38
C ARG A 74 8.67 9.51 11.59
N ARG A 75 8.00 9.17 12.70
CA ARG A 75 6.64 9.62 13.14
C ARG A 75 5.44 8.80 12.64
N ALA A 76 5.64 7.72 11.89
CA ALA A 76 4.58 6.76 11.58
C ALA A 76 4.69 5.52 12.49
N GLU A 77 3.55 5.08 13.02
CA GLU A 77 3.43 3.77 13.66
C GLU A 77 3.17 2.71 12.59
N GLY A 78 3.75 1.53 12.77
CA GLY A 78 3.55 0.39 11.90
C GLY A 78 3.86 -0.91 12.60
N VAL A 79 3.73 -2.00 11.85
CA VAL A 79 3.95 -3.35 12.35
C VAL A 79 5.22 -3.89 11.72
N ARG A 80 6.17 -4.28 12.57
CA ARG A 80 7.32 -5.09 12.17
C ARG A 80 6.91 -6.55 12.23
N LEU A 81 6.78 -7.17 11.07
CA LEU A 81 6.51 -8.60 10.93
C LEU A 81 7.82 -9.36 10.79
N LYS A 82 7.99 -10.41 11.59
CA LYS A 82 9.08 -11.36 11.47
C LYS A 82 8.56 -12.66 10.87
N ILE A 83 9.12 -13.02 9.73
CA ILE A 83 8.78 -14.24 8.99
C ILE A 83 9.96 -15.20 9.07
N ARG A 84 9.71 -16.50 8.97
CA ARG A 84 10.76 -17.51 8.86
C ARG A 84 11.65 -17.25 7.64
N GLU A 85 12.97 -17.38 7.81
CA GLU A 85 13.96 -16.96 6.80
C GLU A 85 13.84 -17.72 5.48
N ASP A 86 13.56 -19.02 5.53
CA ASP A 86 13.32 -19.88 4.38
C ASP A 86 12.17 -19.37 3.52
N LYS A 87 11.08 -18.95 4.16
CA LYS A 87 9.88 -18.40 3.52
C LYS A 87 10.04 -16.96 3.08
N ALA A 88 10.71 -16.14 3.88
CA ALA A 88 11.02 -14.75 3.55
C ALA A 88 11.84 -14.61 2.25
N ARG A 89 12.69 -15.59 1.95
CA ARG A 89 13.44 -15.64 0.68
C ARG A 89 12.59 -16.07 -0.52
N GLN A 90 11.56 -16.88 -0.30
CA GLN A 90 10.65 -17.38 -1.34
C GLN A 90 9.51 -16.41 -1.67
N LEU A 91 9.15 -15.54 -0.72
CA LEU A 91 8.08 -14.56 -0.86
C LEU A 91 8.35 -13.59 -2.02
N LYS A 92 7.38 -13.43 -2.92
CA LYS A 92 7.42 -12.39 -3.96
C LYS A 92 7.16 -11.02 -3.34
N THR A 93 8.25 -10.41 -2.91
CA THR A 93 8.24 -9.10 -2.27
C THR A 93 7.86 -7.98 -3.24
N SER A 94 7.03 -7.06 -2.75
CA SER A 94 6.67 -5.82 -3.41
C SER A 94 7.90 -4.92 -3.56
N TRP A 95 7.82 -3.93 -4.45
CA TRP A 95 8.89 -2.94 -4.61
C TRP A 95 9.16 -2.16 -3.32
N LEU A 96 8.13 -1.87 -2.53
CA LEU A 96 8.23 -1.20 -1.23
C LEU A 96 8.99 -2.06 -0.21
N ALA A 97 8.69 -3.36 -0.14
CA ALA A 97 9.38 -4.28 0.75
C ALA A 97 10.88 -4.40 0.41
N LYS A 98 11.23 -4.36 -0.89
CA LYS A 98 12.63 -4.43 -1.35
C LYS A 98 13.44 -3.20 -0.94
N ILE A 99 12.86 -2.01 -0.96
CA ILE A 99 13.54 -0.77 -0.54
C ILE A 99 13.74 -0.73 0.98
N ASN A 100 12.83 -1.35 1.72
CA ASN A 100 12.88 -1.38 3.17
C ASN A 100 13.84 -2.46 3.72
N ARG A 101 14.20 -3.50 2.92
CA ARG A 101 15.11 -4.58 3.33
C ARG A 101 16.39 -4.14 4.05
N PRO A 102 17.14 -3.13 3.57
CA PRO A 102 18.38 -2.69 4.22
C PRO A 102 18.20 -2.20 5.67
N PHE A 103 16.98 -1.81 6.04
CA PHE A 103 16.69 -1.26 7.37
C PHE A 103 16.21 -2.32 8.37
N TYR A 104 15.67 -3.44 7.89
CA TYR A 104 14.99 -4.43 8.75
C TYR A 104 15.62 -5.83 8.67
N GLY A 105 16.28 -6.19 7.57
CA GLY A 105 16.85 -7.51 7.33
C GLY A 105 16.03 -8.34 6.33
N ASP A 106 16.52 -9.52 5.97
CA ASP A 106 15.91 -10.35 4.92
C ASP A 106 14.60 -11.03 5.33
N SER A 107 14.39 -11.20 6.64
CA SER A 107 13.26 -11.91 7.25
C SER A 107 12.29 -11.01 8.01
N GLU A 108 12.56 -9.71 8.04
CA GLU A 108 11.74 -8.75 8.75
C GLU A 108 11.20 -7.69 7.80
N PHE A 109 9.91 -7.41 7.92
CA PHE A 109 9.22 -6.49 7.04
C PHE A 109 8.46 -5.46 7.85
N PHE A 110 8.58 -4.20 7.42
CA PHE A 110 7.74 -3.14 7.93
C PHE A 110 6.46 -3.05 7.11
N VAL A 111 5.33 -3.09 7.78
CA VAL A 111 4.00 -2.93 7.19
C VAL A 111 3.35 -1.72 7.83
N SER A 112 2.97 -0.77 6.99
CA SER A 112 2.28 0.42 7.42
C SER A 112 0.85 0.08 7.81
N GLN A 113 0.27 0.94 8.64
CA GLN A 113 -1.13 0.82 9.03
C GLN A 113 -2.11 1.45 8.04
N VAL A 114 -1.60 1.98 6.93
CA VAL A 114 -2.37 2.80 6.00
C VAL A 114 -3.55 1.98 5.47
N GLY A 115 -4.77 2.55 5.54
CA GLY A 115 -5.98 1.87 5.10
C GLY A 115 -6.57 0.87 6.11
N THR A 116 -6.00 0.74 7.32
CA THR A 116 -6.62 -0.02 8.42
C THR A 116 -7.30 0.91 9.43
N LYS A 117 -8.40 0.44 10.05
CA LYS A 117 -9.07 1.14 11.17
C LYS A 117 -8.45 0.81 12.54
N LEU A 118 -7.45 -0.07 12.58
CA LEU A 118 -6.85 -0.61 13.81
C LEU A 118 -5.52 0.09 14.09
N TYR A 119 -5.19 0.26 15.38
CA TYR A 119 -3.89 0.77 15.81
C TYR A 119 -2.80 -0.29 15.77
N ALA A 120 -1.53 0.12 15.75
CA ALA A 120 -0.41 -0.80 15.48
C ALA A 120 -0.32 -1.89 16.55
N TYR A 121 -0.60 -1.52 17.80
CA TYR A 121 -0.65 -2.45 18.91
C TYR A 121 -1.76 -3.51 18.75
N GLN A 122 -2.94 -3.12 18.27
CA GLN A 122 -4.06 -4.04 18.05
C GLN A 122 -3.74 -5.04 16.94
N LEU A 123 -3.10 -4.57 15.85
CA LEU A 123 -2.65 -5.44 14.78
C LEU A 123 -1.60 -6.44 15.27
N VAL A 124 -0.63 -5.96 16.05
CA VAL A 124 0.42 -6.81 16.64
C VAL A 124 -0.18 -7.86 17.58
N GLU A 125 -1.14 -7.47 18.41
CA GLU A 125 -1.83 -8.39 19.31
C GLU A 125 -2.59 -9.47 18.54
N LEU A 126 -3.35 -9.09 17.51
CA LEU A 126 -4.06 -10.05 16.66
C LEU A 126 -3.12 -11.02 15.94
N ILE A 127 -2.01 -10.50 15.41
CA ILE A 127 -1.01 -11.31 14.69
C ILE A 127 -0.30 -12.25 15.65
N ASN A 128 0.09 -11.79 16.83
CA ASN A 128 0.73 -12.64 17.83
C ASN A 128 -0.27 -13.69 18.36
N HIS A 129 -1.51 -13.32 18.61
CA HIS A 129 -2.51 -14.29 19.08
C HIS A 129 -2.84 -15.38 18.04
N ARG A 130 -2.75 -15.06 16.74
CA ARG A 130 -2.98 -16.03 15.65
C ARG A 130 -1.73 -16.77 15.17
N GLY A 131 -0.59 -16.11 15.16
CA GLY A 131 0.70 -16.68 14.77
C GLY A 131 1.36 -17.52 15.87
N VAL A 132 0.99 -17.31 17.13
CA VAL A 132 1.51 -18.04 18.30
C VAL A 132 0.58 -19.20 18.73
N SER A 133 -0.26 -19.71 17.84
CA SER A 133 -0.99 -20.97 18.10
C SER A 133 -0.08 -22.19 17.95
N ASN A 134 0.85 -22.32 18.88
CA ASN A 134 1.29 -23.58 19.48
C ASN A 134 2.03 -23.25 20.78
N PRO A 135 1.32 -23.08 21.92
CA PRO A 135 1.90 -23.54 23.16
C PRO A 135 2.07 -25.05 22.99
N THR A 136 3.31 -25.48 23.13
CA THR A 136 3.72 -26.87 23.16
C THR A 136 2.91 -27.59 24.26
N GLU A 137 2.09 -28.55 23.89
CA GLU A 137 1.73 -29.72 24.71
C GLU A 137 1.77 -30.97 23.83
#